data_AF-A0A9D7D4R1-F1
#
_entry.id   AF-A0A9D7D4R1-F1
#
_cell.length_a   1.000
_cell.length_b   1.000
_cell.length_c   1.000
_cell.angle_alpha   90.00
_cell.angle_beta   90.00
_cell.angle_gamma   90.00
#
_symmetry.space_group_name_H-M   'P 1'
#
loop_
_entity.id
_entity.type
_entity.pdbx_description
1 polymer ?
#
loop_
_entity_poly.entity_id
_entity_poly.type
_entity_poly.pdbx_seq_one_letter_code
_entity_poly.pdbx_strand_id
1 'polypeptide(L)' 'MRKYETVRGKKGSAIAQTTDGTCRACHMSLPPQLFHRLRREPLLEQCPSCFRLIYFVAPPTAAGG' A
#
# COMPACT_ATOMS: atom_id res chain seq x y z
N MET A 1 10.24 10.18 -21.18
CA MET A 1 9.79 9.75 -19.83
C MET A 1 9.39 8.28 -19.89
N ARG A 2 9.92 7.45 -18.99
CA ARG A 2 9.78 5.98 -19.05
C ARG A 2 8.36 5.53 -18.68
N LYS A 3 7.85 4.67 -19.56
CA LYS A 3 6.58 3.92 -19.54
C LYS A 3 6.33 3.25 -18.19
N TYR A 4 5.18 3.50 -17.58
CA TYR A 4 4.55 2.51 -16.70
C TYR A 4 3.36 1.92 -17.43
N GLU A 5 3.72 0.94 -18.24
CA GLU A 5 2.86 0.09 -19.04
C GLU A 5 2.04 -0.80 -18.10
N THR A 6 0.71 -0.68 -18.23
CA THR A 6 -0.23 -1.81 -18.13
C THR A 6 -0.24 -2.61 -16.83
N VAL A 7 -1.01 -2.15 -15.83
CA VAL A 7 -1.59 -3.07 -14.81
C VAL A 7 -3.08 -3.27 -15.12
N ARG A 8 -3.36 -3.80 -16.32
CA ARG A 8 -4.72 -4.19 -16.77
C ARG A 8 -4.92 -5.72 -16.78
N GLY A 9 -4.04 -6.47 -16.12
CA GLY A 9 -4.00 -7.92 -16.23
C GLY A 9 -4.27 -8.65 -14.92
N LYS A 10 -5.51 -9.13 -14.77
CA LYS A 10 -5.88 -10.39 -14.10
C LYS A 10 -5.91 -10.40 -12.55
N LYS A 11 -7.13 -10.55 -12.03
CA LYS A 11 -7.51 -11.30 -10.82
C LYS A 11 -6.45 -11.34 -9.70
N GLY A 12 -6.48 -10.37 -8.80
CA GLY A 12 -5.66 -10.40 -7.60
C GLY A 12 -5.91 -9.17 -6.76
N SER A 13 -6.89 -9.28 -5.86
CA SER A 13 -7.22 -8.39 -4.74
C SER A 13 -7.30 -6.89 -5.06
N ALA A 14 -8.50 -6.30 -4.92
CA ALA A 14 -8.68 -4.84 -4.87
C ALA A 14 -7.91 -4.16 -3.71
N ILE A 15 -7.29 -4.98 -2.85
CA ILE A 15 -6.58 -4.61 -1.64
C ILE A 15 -5.08 -4.89 -1.84
N ALA A 16 -4.27 -3.90 -1.53
CA ALA A 16 -2.83 -3.89 -1.47
C ALA A 16 -2.39 -3.69 -0.02
N GLN A 17 -1.18 -4.12 0.29
CA GLN A 17 -0.58 -3.97 1.61
C GLN A 17 0.71 -3.15 1.52
N THR A 18 1.04 -2.44 2.60
CA THR A 18 2.30 -1.72 2.75
C THR A 18 2.89 -1.98 4.13
N THR A 19 4.21 -2.14 4.19
CA THR A 19 5.01 -2.29 5.42
C THR A 19 5.99 -1.13 5.59
N ASP A 20 6.61 -0.69 4.50
CA ASP A 20 7.70 0.31 4.50
C ASP A 20 7.37 1.56 3.69
N GLY A 21 6.09 1.81 3.44
CA GLY A 21 5.63 2.94 2.63
C GLY A 21 5.73 2.65 1.13
N THR A 22 5.74 1.38 0.73
CA THR A 22 5.72 0.97 -0.68
C THR A 22 4.50 0.10 -0.94
N CYS A 23 3.73 0.44 -1.98
CA CYS A 23 2.58 -0.36 -2.37
C CYS A 23 3.02 -1.70 -2.93
N ARG A 24 2.66 -2.81 -2.26
CA ARG A 24 3.03 -4.16 -2.73
C ARG A 24 2.32 -4.60 -4.02
N ALA A 25 1.37 -3.80 -4.51
CA ALA A 25 0.61 -4.12 -5.72
C ALA A 25 1.09 -3.40 -6.98
N CYS A 26 1.54 -2.15 -6.88
CA CYS A 26 2.14 -1.42 -8.02
C CYS A 26 3.64 -1.14 -7.86
N HIS A 27 4.21 -1.53 -6.72
CA HIS A 27 5.62 -1.33 -6.35
C HIS A 27 6.05 0.15 -6.36
N MET A 28 5.08 1.06 -6.26
CA MET A 28 5.31 2.50 -6.18
C MET A 28 5.39 2.93 -4.71
N SER A 29 6.29 3.88 -4.42
CA SER A 29 6.37 4.51 -3.09
C SER A 29 5.10 5.31 -2.81
N LEU A 30 4.59 5.19 -1.59
CA LEU A 30 3.44 5.94 -1.11
C LEU A 30 3.88 7.34 -0.70
N PRO A 31 2.99 8.34 -0.84
CA PRO A 31 3.24 9.66 -0.29
C PRO A 31 3.52 9.57 1.21
N PRO A 32 4.50 10.33 1.75
CA PRO A 32 4.82 10.30 3.17
C PRO A 32 3.61 10.67 4.02
N GLN A 33 2.76 11.61 3.58
CA GLN A 33 1.52 11.94 4.31
C GLN A 33 0.57 10.74 4.43
N LEU A 34 0.44 9.94 3.37
CA LEU A 34 -0.39 8.75 3.36
C LEU A 34 0.19 7.67 4.29
N PHE A 35 1.49 7.44 4.20
CA PHE A 35 2.17 6.46 5.05
C PHE A 35 2.10 6.81 6.54
N HIS A 36 2.25 8.08 6.90
CA HIS A 36 2.10 8.53 8.28
C HIS A 36 0.68 8.32 8.81
N ARG A 37 -0.37 8.57 8.01
CA ARG A 37 -1.76 8.28 8.38
C ARG A 37 -1.97 6.79 8.61
N LEU A 38 -1.57 5.96 7.63
CA LEU A 38 -1.69 4.52 7.68
C LEU A 38 -0.96 3.88 8.88
N ARG A 39 0.17 4.47 9.32
CA ARG A 39 0.89 4.04 10.54
C ARG A 39 0.20 4.45 11.84
N ARG A 40 -0.48 5.58 11.86
CA ARG A 40 -1.11 6.13 13.08
C ARG A 40 -2.45 5.48 13.35
N GLU A 41 -3.20 5.18 12.30
CA GLU A 41 -4.54 4.62 12.41
C GLU A 41 -4.74 3.54 11.32
N PRO A 42 -5.30 2.37 11.66
CA PRO A 42 -5.51 1.26 10.71
C PRO A 42 -6.65 1.58 9.74
N LEU A 43 -6.45 2.61 8.92
CA LEU A 43 -7.37 3.03 7.87
C LEU A 43 -7.08 2.26 6.58
N LEU A 44 -8.15 1.97 5.84
CA LEU A 44 -8.09 1.56 4.44
C LEU A 44 -8.07 2.83 3.59
N GLU A 45 -6.92 3.17 3.02
CA GLU A 45 -6.80 4.29 2.08
C GLU A 45 -6.75 3.79 0.63
N GLN A 46 -6.63 4.67 -0.37
CA GLN A 46 -6.35 4.28 -1.75
C GLN A 46 -4.94 4.69 -2.18
N CYS A 47 -4.27 3.78 -2.89
CA CYS A 47 -2.98 4.07 -3.51
C CYS A 47 -3.16 5.08 -4.66
N PRO A 48 -2.50 6.25 -4.66
CA PRO A 48 -2.65 7.26 -5.72
C PRO A 48 -2.04 6.82 -7.06
N SER A 49 -1.24 5.76 -7.07
CA SER A 49 -0.58 5.22 -8.27
C SER A 49 -1.44 4.19 -9.02
N CYS A 50 -2.17 3.35 -8.29
CA CYS A 50 -2.93 2.24 -8.89
C CYS A 50 -4.40 2.17 -8.46
N PHE A 51 -4.86 3.10 -7.63
CA PHE A 51 -6.23 3.19 -7.10
C PHE A 51 -6.73 1.93 -6.39
N ARG A 52 -5.82 1.07 -5.91
CA ARG A 52 -6.17 -0.06 -5.03
C ARG A 52 -6.29 0.40 -3.59
N LEU A 53 -7.20 -0.22 -2.85
CA LEU A 53 -7.29 -0.04 -1.40
C LEU A 53 -5.97 -0.48 -0.77
N ILE A 54 -5.40 0.30 0.13
CA ILE A 54 -4.13 0.01 0.78
C ILE A 54 -4.28 0.09 2.28
N TYR A 55 -3.74 -0.91 2.97
CA TYR A 55 -3.68 -0.95 4.42
C TYR A 55 -2.24 -1.17 4.89
N PHE A 56 -1.90 -0.61 6.04
CA PHE A 56 -0.61 -0.84 6.67
C PHE A 56 -0.63 -2.15 7.45
N VAL A 57 0.29 -3.04 7.09
CA VAL A 57 0.59 -4.24 7.86
C VAL A 57 1.72 -3.85 8.79
N ALA A 58 1.40 -3.61 10.06
CA ALA A 58 2.45 -3.54 11.06
C ALA A 58 3.22 -4.87 11.00
N PRO A 59 4.57 -4.85 10.99
CA PRO A 59 5.29 -6.09 11.28
C PRO A 59 4.73 -6.65 12.60
N PRO A 60 4.69 -7.97 12.80
CA PRO A 60 4.22 -8.57 14.03
C PRO A 60 5.17 -8.19 15.17
N THR A 61 5.06 -6.95 15.65
CA THR A 61 5.60 -6.49 16.91
C THR A 61 4.78 -7.21 17.96
N ALA A 62 5.33 -8.35 18.39
CA ALA A 62 5.03 -9.07 19.62
C ALA A 62 3.77 -8.59 20.34
N ALA A 63 2.63 -9.19 20.01
CA ALA A 63 1.60 -9.38 21.02
C ALA A 63 2.20 -10.35 22.04
N GLY A 64 2.62 -9.84 23.20
CA GLY A 64 3.07 -10.66 24.32
C GLY A 64 4.19 -10.02 25.13
N GLY A 65 3.82 -9.45 26.28
CA GLY A 65 4.72 -8.96 27.32
C GLY A 65 4.12 -7.78 28.06
#